data_AF-A0A1Z5KYR0-F1
#
_entry.id   AF-A0A1Z5KYR0-F1
#
_cell.length_a   1.000
_cell.length_b   1.000
_cell.length_c   1.000
_cell.angle_alpha   90.00
_cell.angle_beta   90.00
_cell.angle_gamma   90.00
#
_symmetry.space_group_name_H-M   'P 1'
#
loop_
_entity.id
_entity.type
_entity.pdbx_description
1 polymer ?
#
loop_
_entity_poly.entity_id
_entity_poly.type
_entity_poly.pdbx_seq_one_letter_code
_entity_poly.pdbx_strand_id
1 'polypeptide(L)'
;MHPHTGSGGHRPRKRWPSASKTEMERIEDPNGYWNDLSRSYPNGYWNDLSRSLQQKRDRICAFLDTVGMAPTVPEGGYFLIADYTSSLRTSLN
;
A
#
# COMPACT_ATOMS: atom_id res chain seq x y z
N MET A 1 62.08 -1.82 29.61
CA MET A 1 61.50 -0.96 28.56
C MET A 1 60.44 -1.75 27.81
N HIS A 2 59.19 -1.34 28.03
CA HIS A 2 58.06 -1.31 27.09
C HIS A 2 57.51 -2.58 26.39
N PRO A 3 56.19 -2.58 26.08
CA PRO A 3 55.27 -3.70 26.32
C PRO A 3 54.48 -4.11 25.06
N HIS A 4 53.42 -4.89 25.28
CA HIS A 4 52.25 -5.11 24.41
C HIS A 4 52.44 -5.90 23.11
N THR A 5 51.87 -7.10 23.09
CA THR A 5 50.91 -7.51 22.06
C THR A 5 49.81 -8.28 22.82
N GLY A 6 48.57 -7.82 22.94
CA GLY A 6 47.65 -7.46 21.87
C GLY A 6 46.63 -8.59 21.74
N SER A 7 45.70 -8.69 22.69
CA SER A 7 44.53 -9.58 22.63
C SER A 7 43.64 -9.14 21.46
N GLY A 8 43.84 -9.76 20.29
CA GLY A 8 43.08 -9.49 19.07
C GLY A 8 42.16 -10.66 18.75
N GLY A 9 40.93 -10.61 19.25
CA GLY A 9 39.88 -11.60 18.97
C GLY A 9 39.64 -11.75 17.47
N HIS A 10 40.10 -12.87 16.91
CA HIS A 10 39.72 -13.29 15.57
C HIS A 10 38.29 -13.85 15.65
N ARG A 11 37.29 -13.06 15.24
CA ARG A 11 35.99 -13.64 14.92
C ARG A 11 36.18 -14.56 13.70
N PRO A 12 35.81 -15.84 13.76
CA PRO A 12 35.91 -16.69 12.59
C PRO A 12 35.02 -16.09 11.50
N ARG A 13 35.61 -15.81 10.32
CA ARG A 13 34.84 -15.46 9.12
C ARG A 13 33.85 -16.60 8.92
N LYS A 14 32.55 -16.29 9.02
CA LYS A 14 31.46 -17.27 8.85
C LYS A 14 31.69 -17.98 7.52
N ARG A 15 32.16 -19.22 7.58
CA ARG A 15 32.20 -20.08 6.39
C ARG A 15 30.76 -20.47 6.12
N TRP A 16 30.16 -19.84 5.13
CA TRP A 16 28.89 -20.28 4.59
C TRP A 16 29.05 -21.75 4.15
N PRO A 17 28.18 -22.66 4.59
CA PRO A 17 28.21 -24.02 4.08
C PRO A 17 27.96 -23.91 2.57
N SER A 18 28.85 -24.49 1.77
CA SER A 18 28.62 -24.69 0.35
C SER A 18 27.50 -25.71 0.23
N ALA A 19 26.26 -25.23 0.28
CA ALA A 19 25.08 -26.05 0.12
C ALA A 19 25.20 -26.77 -1.22
N SER A 20 25.20 -28.10 -1.16
CA SER A 20 25.24 -28.94 -2.35
C SER A 20 23.98 -28.65 -3.19
N LYS A 21 24.10 -28.80 -4.52
CA LYS A 21 23.02 -28.50 -5.48
C LYS A 21 21.69 -29.21 -5.15
N THR A 22 21.76 -30.35 -4.46
CA THR A 22 20.63 -31.16 -4.00
C THR A 22 19.89 -30.56 -2.79
N GLU A 23 20.54 -29.72 -1.98
CA GLU A 23 19.90 -29.03 -0.84
C GLU A 23 19.08 -27.81 -1.30
N MET A 24 19.47 -27.20 -2.43
CA MET A 24 18.69 -26.13 -3.07
C MET A 24 17.37 -26.64 -3.68
N GLU A 25 17.27 -27.94 -3.94
CA GLU A 25 16.08 -28.57 -4.55
C GLU A 25 14.98 -28.89 -3.52
N ARG A 26 15.27 -28.77 -2.21
CA ARG A 26 14.29 -28.92 -1.12
C ARG A 26 13.81 -27.58 -0.56
N ILE A 27 13.75 -26.54 -1.40
CA ILE A 27 12.94 -25.37 -1.06
C ILE A 27 11.50 -25.76 -1.40
N GLU A 28 10.77 -26.26 -0.39
CA GLU A 28 9.32 -26.45 -0.46
C GLU A 28 8.70 -25.17 -1.06
N ASP A 29 8.02 -25.34 -2.19
CA ASP A 29 7.43 -24.31 -3.06
C ASP A 29 7.82 -22.86 -2.66
N PRO A 30 8.82 -22.24 -3.33
CA PRO A 30 9.27 -20.89 -3.02
C PRO A 30 8.14 -19.85 -3.02
N ASN A 31 7.03 -20.14 -3.70
CA ASN A 31 5.87 -19.26 -3.82
C ASN A 31 4.71 -19.68 -2.90
N GLY A 32 4.77 -20.83 -2.23
CA GLY A 32 3.67 -21.40 -1.45
C GLY A 32 3.18 -20.46 -0.35
N TYR A 33 4.11 -19.85 0.39
CA TYR A 33 3.79 -18.86 1.42
C TYR A 33 3.07 -17.62 0.86
N TRP A 34 3.53 -17.08 -0.28
CA TRP A 34 2.91 -15.92 -0.91
C TRP A 34 1.54 -16.25 -1.50
N ASN A 35 1.39 -17.44 -2.08
CA ASN A 35 0.12 -17.93 -2.62
C ASN A 35 -0.92 -18.08 -1.50
N ASP A 36 -0.58 -18.68 -0.36
CA ASP A 36 -1.51 -18.87 0.74
C ASP A 36 -1.86 -17.56 1.44
N LEU A 37 -0.91 -16.63 1.55
CA LEU A 37 -1.17 -15.27 2.04
C LEU A 37 -2.14 -14.53 1.10
N SER A 38 -1.95 -14.64 -0.22
CA SER A 38 -2.84 -14.01 -1.20
C SER A 38 -4.27 -14.58 -1.14
N ARG A 39 -4.42 -15.89 -0.91
CA ARG A 39 -5.72 -16.55 -0.71
C ARG A 39 -6.39 -16.14 0.60
N SER A 40 -5.61 -15.90 1.64
CA SER A 40 -6.11 -15.50 2.96
C SER A 40 -6.68 -14.08 2.97
N TYR A 41 -6.22 -13.22 2.05
CA TYR A 41 -6.68 -11.84 1.90
C TYR A 41 -7.20 -11.58 0.47
N PRO A 42 -8.35 -12.17 0.11
CA PRO A 42 -8.89 -12.12 -1.26
C PRO A 42 -9.22 -10.68 -1.69
N ASN A 43 -9.54 -9.82 -0.73
CA ASN A 43 -9.71 -8.39 -0.94
C ASN A 43 -8.52 -7.68 -0.26
N GLY A 44 -7.49 -7.37 -1.03
CA GLY A 44 -6.33 -6.63 -0.51
C GLY A 44 -6.70 -5.22 -0.06
N TYR A 45 -5.89 -4.64 0.83
CA TYR A 45 -6.07 -3.29 1.38
C TYR A 45 -6.41 -2.22 0.30
N TRP A 46 -5.72 -2.25 -0.84
CA TRP A 46 -5.93 -1.29 -1.93
C TRP A 46 -7.28 -1.43 -2.63
N ASN A 47 -7.82 -2.65 -2.71
CA ASN A 47 -9.16 -2.88 -3.26
C ASN A 47 -10.23 -2.34 -2.32
N ASP A 48 -10.09 -2.61 -1.03
CA ASP A 48 -11.01 -2.10 -0.01
C ASP A 48 -10.94 -0.58 0.10
N LEU A 49 -9.72 -0.02 0.06
CA LEU A 49 -9.52 1.42 0.05
C LEU A 49 -10.22 2.05 -1.15
N SER A 50 -9.97 1.57 -2.36
CA SER A 50 -10.59 2.05 -3.60
C SER A 50 -12.11 2.02 -3.52
N ARG A 51 -12.68 0.88 -3.08
CA ARG A 51 -14.12 0.70 -2.91
C ARG A 51 -14.70 1.70 -1.90
N SER A 52 -14.03 1.87 -0.76
CA SER A 52 -14.49 2.78 0.30
C SER A 52 -14.47 4.25 -0.14
N LEU A 53 -13.45 4.64 -0.91
CA LEU A 53 -13.32 6.00 -1.43
C LEU A 53 -14.35 6.28 -2.51
N GLN A 54 -14.64 5.30 -3.37
CA GLN A 54 -15.70 5.42 -4.38
C GLN A 54 -17.07 5.67 -3.74
N GLN A 55 -17.42 4.90 -2.69
CA GLN A 55 -18.69 5.12 -1.97
C GLN A 55 -18.76 6.51 -1.31
N LYS A 56 -17.64 7.02 -0.79
CA LYS A 56 -17.58 8.38 -0.22
C LYS A 56 -17.71 9.45 -1.31
N ARG A 57 -17.03 9.28 -2.44
CA ARG A 57 -17.14 10.15 -3.62
C ARG A 57 -18.59 10.28 -4.05
N ASP A 58 -19.28 9.15 -4.24
CA ASP A 58 -20.66 9.15 -4.74
C ASP A 58 -21.61 9.87 -3.78
N ARG A 59 -21.42 9.70 -2.46
CA ARG A 59 -22.18 10.43 -1.43
C ARG A 59 -21.91 11.94 -1.46
N ILE A 60 -20.66 12.35 -1.61
CA ILE A 60 -20.28 13.77 -1.68
C ILE A 60 -20.85 14.40 -2.95
N CYS A 61 -20.73 13.73 -4.11
CA CYS A 61 -21.31 14.21 -5.37
C CYS A 61 -22.82 14.41 -5.24
N ALA A 62 -23.54 13.41 -4.72
CA ALA A 62 -24.99 13.48 -4.52
C ALA A 62 -25.36 14.62 -3.57
N PHE A 63 -24.63 14.80 -2.48
CA PHE A 63 -24.86 15.90 -1.54
C PHE A 63 -24.65 17.28 -2.19
N LEU A 64 -23.55 17.45 -2.93
CA LEU A 64 -23.25 18.73 -3.59
C LEU A 64 -24.30 19.10 -4.64
N ASP A 65 -24.85 18.10 -5.35
CA ASP A 65 -25.96 18.30 -6.28
C ASP A 65 -27.22 18.84 -5.56
N THR A 66 -27.53 18.33 -4.36
CA THR A 66 -28.70 18.81 -3.58
C THR A 66 -28.62 20.28 -3.17
N VAL A 67 -27.42 20.85 -3.06
CA VAL A 67 -27.20 22.27 -2.69
C VAL A 67 -26.94 23.15 -3.92
N GLY A 68 -27.16 22.63 -5.14
CA GLY A 68 -27.01 23.37 -6.39
C GLY A 68 -25.55 23.63 -6.78
N MET A 69 -24.60 22.85 -6.26
CA MET A 69 -23.20 22.88 -6.69
C MET A 69 -22.97 21.85 -7.79
N ALA A 70 -21.98 22.10 -8.64
CA ALA A 70 -21.63 21.21 -9.74
C ALA A 70 -20.29 20.49 -9.47
N PRO A 71 -20.30 19.28 -8.87
CA PRO A 71 -19.09 18.50 -8.63
C PRO A 71 -18.54 17.86 -9.92
N THR A 72 -17.23 17.93 -10.12
CA THR A 72 -16.52 17.12 -11.13
C THR A 72 -16.25 15.74 -10.55
N VAL A 73 -16.85 14.68 -11.12
CA VAL A 73 -16.66 13.31 -10.65
C VAL A 73 -15.26 12.80 -11.04
N PRO A 74 -14.35 12.54 -10.08
CA PRO A 74 -13.02 12.05 -10.40
C PRO A 74 -13.05 10.56 -10.76
N GLU A 75 -12.20 10.17 -11.72
CA GLU A 75 -11.96 8.77 -12.08
C GLU A 75 -11.09 8.03 -11.04
N GLY A 76 -10.33 8.78 -10.23
CA GLY A 76 -9.47 8.24 -9.17
C GLY A 76 -8.92 9.33 -8.26
N GLY A 77 -8.14 8.92 -7.26
CA GLY A 77 -7.66 9.83 -6.21
C GLY A 77 -8.72 10.09 -5.13
N TYR A 78 -8.42 11.02 -4.23
CA TYR A 78 -9.21 11.26 -3.02
C TYR A 78 -9.70 12.72 -2.88
N PHE A 79 -9.41 13.57 -3.86
CA PHE A 79 -9.89 14.95 -3.92
C PHE A 79 -11.01 15.08 -4.95
N LEU A 80 -11.94 15.99 -4.68
CA LEU A 80 -13.06 16.34 -5.54
C LEU A 80 -13.10 17.86 -5.67
N ILE A 81 -13.39 18.35 -6.87
CA ILE A 81 -13.54 19.77 -7.17
C ILE A 81 -15.01 20.03 -7.51
N ALA A 82 -15.57 21.15 -7.06
CA ALA A 82 -16.93 21.54 -7.37
C ALA A 82 -17.04 23.05 -7.64
N ASP A 83 -17.83 23.42 -8.64
CA ASP A 83 -18.21 24.82 -8.88
C ASP A 83 -19.39 25.20 -7.98
N TYR A 84 -19.21 26.24 -7.17
CA TYR A 84 -20.23 26.76 -6.25
C TYR A 84 -21.00 27.97 -6.80
N THR A 85 -20.59 28.50 -7.96
CA THR A 85 -21.21 29.68 -8.57
C THR A 85 -22.68 29.43 -8.93
N SER A 86 -23.01 28.20 -9.34
CA SER A 86 -24.37 27.75 -9.65
C SER A 86 -25.32 27.84 -8.45
N SER A 87 -24.83 27.53 -7.24
CA SER A 87 -25.61 27.60 -6.00
C SER A 87 -25.97 29.05 -5.66
N LEU A 88 -24.99 29.96 -5.78
CA LEU A 88 -25.19 31.40 -5.53
C LEU A 88 -26.24 32.02 -6.47
N ARG A 89 -26.21 31.66 -7.75
CA ARG A 89 -27.19 32.12 -8.75
C ARG A 89 -28.62 31.69 -8.45
N THR A 90 -28.79 30.50 -7.87
CA THR A 90 -30.11 29.99 -7.49
C THR A 90 -30.68 30.75 -6.29
N SER A 91 -29.83 31.24 -5.39
CA SER A 91 -30.25 31.98 -4.18
C SER A 91 -30.58 33.47 -4.39
N LEU A 92 -30.32 34.01 -5.60
CA LEU A 92 -30.49 35.44 -5.93
C LEU A 92 -31.72 35.73 -6.81
N ASN A 93 -32.55 34.71 -7.10
CA ASN A 93 -33.84 34.83 -7.80
C ASN A 93 -34.99 34.47 -6.85
#